data_AF-A0A2T4HJF2-F1
#
_entry.id   AF-A0A2T4HJF2-F1
#
_cell.length_a   1.000
_cell.length_b   1.000
_cell.length_c   1.000
_cell.angle_alpha   90.00
_cell.angle_beta   90.00
_cell.angle_gamma   90.00
#
_symmetry.space_group_name_H-M   'P 1'
#
loop_
_entity.id
_entity.type
_entity.pdbx_description
1 polymer ?
#
loop_
_entity_poly.entity_id
_entity_poly.type
_entity_poly.pdbx_seq_one_letter_code
_entity_poly.pdbx_strand_id
1 'polypeptide(L)' 'MGEHSGDALRADPLVQRALAVVLLRQALPLLDTLGEQVAAAHIQAVIDALSGSGTVTPPHALS' A
#
# COMPACT_ATOMS: atom_id res chain seq x y z
N MET A 1 -14.56 -10.12 -27.85
CA MET A 1 -15.19 -10.20 -26.52
C MET A 1 -14.11 -10.61 -25.52
N GLY A 2 -13.41 -9.64 -24.91
CA GLY A 2 -12.17 -9.91 -24.16
C GLY A 2 -11.90 -8.92 -23.02
N GLU A 3 -12.94 -8.28 -22.50
CA GLU A 3 -12.84 -7.18 -21.53
C GLU A 3 -13.08 -7.59 -20.07
N HIS A 4 -13.34 -8.87 -19.79
CA HIS A 4 -13.68 -9.33 -18.44
C HIS A 4 -12.47 -9.55 -17.52
N SER A 5 -11.25 -9.69 -18.06
CA SER A 5 -10.05 -9.98 -17.25
C SER A 5 -9.52 -8.79 -16.47
N GLY A 6 -9.76 -7.56 -16.94
CA GLY A 6 -9.31 -6.34 -16.24
C GLY A 6 -10.15 -6.03 -14.99
N ASP A 7 -11.42 -6.43 -14.98
CA ASP A 7 -12.35 -6.17 -13.87
C ASP A 7 -12.08 -7.10 -12.68
N ALA A 8 -11.81 -8.38 -12.95
CA ALA A 8 -11.38 -9.34 -11.93
C ALA A 8 -10.04 -8.95 -11.27
N LEU A 9 -9.10 -8.40 -12.05
CA LEU A 9 -7.83 -7.90 -11.51
C LEU A 9 -8.01 -6.63 -10.67
N ARG A 10 -8.97 -5.76 -11.01
CA ARG A 10 -9.35 -4.61 -10.15
C ARG A 10 -10.09 -5.03 -8.89
N ALA A 11 -10.80 -6.16 -8.90
CA ALA A 11 -11.50 -6.68 -7.72
C ALA A 11 -10.57 -7.43 -6.75
N ASP A 12 -9.35 -7.78 -7.17
CA ASP A 12 -8.40 -8.48 -6.32
C ASP A 12 -7.92 -7.57 -5.17
N PRO A 13 -8.15 -7.94 -3.90
CA PRO A 13 -7.82 -7.10 -2.76
C PRO A 13 -6.31 -6.88 -2.58
N LEU A 14 -5.46 -7.81 -3.05
CA LEU A 14 -4.02 -7.62 -3.04
C LEU A 14 -3.59 -6.59 -4.08
N VAL A 15 -4.21 -6.63 -5.27
CA VAL A 15 -3.96 -5.64 -6.33
C VAL A 15 -4.44 -4.25 -5.89
N GLN A 16 -5.61 -4.15 -5.26
CA GLN A 16 -6.11 -2.89 -4.70
C GLN A 16 -5.20 -2.34 -3.62
N ARG A 17 -4.72 -3.21 -2.71
CA ARG A 17 -3.77 -2.83 -1.66
C ARG A 17 -2.46 -2.34 -2.25
N ALA A 18 -1.90 -3.04 -3.24
CA ALA A 18 -0.69 -2.63 -3.92
C ALA A 18 -0.87 -1.28 -4.64
N LEU A 19 -1.99 -1.09 -5.33
CA LEU A 19 -2.33 0.17 -6.00
C LEU A 19 -2.45 1.32 -5.01
N ALA A 20 -3.13 1.13 -3.88
CA ALA A 20 -3.25 2.13 -2.83
C ALA A 20 -1.86 2.54 -2.30
N VAL A 21 -0.95 1.59 -2.05
CA VAL A 21 0.42 1.88 -1.62
C VAL A 21 1.18 2.70 -2.67
N VAL A 22 1.05 2.37 -3.96
CA VAL A 22 1.71 3.13 -5.04
C VAL A 22 1.21 4.57 -5.08
N LEU A 23 -0.10 4.77 -5.02
CA LEU A 23 -0.71 6.11 -5.05
C LEU A 23 -0.28 6.96 -3.84
N LEU A 24 -0.28 6.36 -2.65
CA LEU A 24 0.17 7.03 -1.42
C LEU A 24 1.64 7.44 -1.51
N ARG A 25 2.52 6.58 -2.04
CA ARG A 25 3.95 6.92 -2.26
C ARG A 25 4.13 8.06 -3.25
N GLN A 26 3.30 8.12 -4.29
CA GLN A 26 3.35 9.21 -5.28
C GLN A 26 2.84 10.55 -4.71
N ALA A 27 1.99 10.54 -3.69
CA ALA A 27 1.49 11.75 -3.04
C ALA A 27 2.53 12.43 -2.14
N LEU A 28 3.46 11.68 -1.55
CA LEU A 28 4.50 12.22 -0.64
C LEU A 28 5.31 13.41 -1.22
N PRO A 29 5.89 13.35 -2.44
CA PRO A 29 6.63 14.48 -3.01
C PRO A 29 5.75 15.70 -3.30
N LEU A 30 4.45 15.49 -3.56
CA LEU A 30 3.50 16.59 -3.74
C LEU A 30 3.25 17.31 -2.42
N LEU A 31 3.06 16.55 -1.34
CA LEU A 31 2.89 17.10 0.01
C LEU A 31 4.14 17.83 0.49
N ASP A 32 5.33 17.30 0.20
CA ASP A 32 6.60 17.95 0.51
C ASP A 32 6.74 19.28 -0.24
N THR A 33 6.36 19.32 -1.53
CA THR A 33 6.35 20.57 -2.33
C THR A 33 5.40 21.62 -1.75
N LEU A 34 4.28 21.19 -1.16
CA LEU A 34 3.29 22.07 -0.52
C LEU A 34 3.65 22.42 0.94
N GLY A 35 4.71 21.82 1.50
CA GLY A 35 5.09 21.97 2.91
C GLY A 35 4.14 21.28 3.89
N GLU A 36 3.30 20.34 3.43
CA GLU A 36 2.32 19.61 4.23
C GLU A 36 2.93 18.42 4.98
N GLN A 37 3.90 18.70 5.87
CA GLN A 37 4.68 17.65 6.54
C GLN A 37 3.83 16.74 7.45
N VAL A 38 2.74 17.25 8.04
CA VAL A 38 1.82 16.45 8.87
C VAL A 38 1.04 15.46 8.01
N ALA A 39 0.55 15.88 6.84
CA ALA A 39 -0.12 14.99 5.90
C ALA A 39 0.85 13.93 5.37
N ALA A 40 2.08 14.31 5.05
CA ALA A 40 3.12 13.38 4.60
C ALA A 40 3.43 12.31 5.66
N ALA A 41 3.54 12.71 6.94
CA ALA A 41 3.75 11.80 8.05
C ALA A 41 2.59 10.80 8.22
N HIS A 42 1.34 11.25 8.11
CA HIS A 42 0.18 10.36 8.17
C HIS A 42 0.14 9.39 6.99
N ILE A 43 0.42 9.85 5.77
CA ILE A 43 0.47 8.98 4.59
C ILE A 43 1.57 7.92 4.75
N GLN A 44 2.74 8.29 5.27
CA GLN A 44 3.82 7.35 5.54
C GLN A 44 3.38 6.26 6.54
N ALA A 45 2.72 6.65 7.65
CA ALA A 45 2.19 5.69 8.61
C ALA A 45 1.17 4.73 8.00
N VAL A 46 0.31 5.20 7.07
CA VAL A 46 -0.63 4.35 6.34
C VAL A 46 0.10 3.37 5.42
N ILE A 47 1.15 3.81 4.70
CA ILE A 47 1.98 2.94 3.87
C ILE A 47 2.62 1.83 4.72
N ASP A 48 3.12 2.17 5.91
CA ASP A 48 3.76 1.21 6.81
C ASP A 48 2.74 0.18 7.33
N ALA A 49 1.54 0.61 7.72
CA ALA A 49 0.44 -0.29 8.11
C ALA A 49 0.02 -1.23 6.97
N LEU A 50 -0.09 -0.69 5.75
CA LEU A 50 -0.40 -1.45 4.55
C LEU A 50 0.76 -2.34 4.08
N SER A 51 2.00 -2.13 4.54
CA SER A 51 3.15 -2.95 4.16
C SER A 51 3.48 -4.01 5.23
N GLY A 52 3.27 -3.70 6.51
CA GLY A 52 3.58 -4.55 7.66
C GLY A 52 2.54 -5.63 7.99
N SER A 53 1.32 -5.55 7.45
CA SER A 53 0.29 -6.58 7.63
C SER A 53 0.54 -7.81 6.74
N GLY A 54 1.72 -8.43 6.89
CA GLY A 54 2.21 -9.45 5.97
C GLY A 54 3.46 -10.20 6.39
N THR A 55 3.79 -10.31 7.68
CA THR A 55 4.65 -11.39 8.23
C THR A 55 4.66 -11.33 9.75
N VAL A 56 3.84 -12.15 10.41
CA VAL A 56 4.30 -12.79 11.65
C VAL A 56 4.89 -14.11 11.19
N THR A 57 6.21 -14.18 11.02
CA THR A 57 6.89 -15.47 11.03
C THR A 57 6.89 -15.93 12.49
N PRO A 58 6.21 -17.04 12.85
CA PRO A 58 6.41 -17.61 14.17
C PRO A 58 7.90 -17.96 14.30
N PRO A 59 8.57 -17.60 15.41
CA PRO A 59 9.91 -18.11 15.66
C PRO A 59 9.80 -19.63 15.66
N HIS A 60 10.52 -20.25 14.74
CA HIS A 60 10.56 -21.68 14.50
C HIS A 60 10.71 -22.40 15.85
N ALA A 61 9.65 -23.07 16.28
CA ALA A 61 9.73 -24.11 17.28
C ALA A 61 10.38 -25.31 16.61
N LEU A 62 11.71 -25.40 16.62
CA LEU A 62 12.44 -26.63 16.30
C LEU A 62 13.83 -26.60 16.94
N SER A 63 14.03 -27.60 17.81
CA SER A 63 15.26 -28.13 18.42
C SER A 63 15.72 -27.50 19.72
#